data_AF-A0A8X6WDB2-F1
#
_entry.id   AF-A0A8X6WDB2-F1
#
_cell.length_a   1.000
_cell.length_b   1.000
_cell.length_c   1.000
_cell.angle_alpha   90.00
_cell.angle_beta   90.00
_cell.angle_gamma   90.00
#
_symmetry.space_group_name_H-M   'P 1'
#
loop_
_entity.id
_entity.type
_entity.pdbx_description
1 polymer ?
#
loop_
_entity_poly.entity_id
_entity_poly.type
_entity_poly.pdbx_seq_one_letter_code
_entity_poly.pdbx_strand_id
1 'polypeptide(L)'
;MTFLRLEVQGEEMVQLAKSGFGTPIRKKDSPTERVKSTELMTASALASSVKSSGKKINNCVFCEKYHPSENCFNARKMSLNAKRQLLLKKGACFICLNRSGHLSKNCDIKNDINCSKCNYSHFEIMCPKLNKKYDQKLCSIKTENSLSSNCNRNQSIYFQTLCVFIRIKDQKRKVRVLIDTACENSYISESVTSILKATPLREETIIHSLFGGNETKPKHHSVYSIEVSDMKHSYACCFEVLSEKKICGFISKIEDKRILNELKNKEIILSDLNCKETEIGLLIGADNIGKLLTGNLIEFDSGLTAIETKLGWKVIGKVCSNDKNVMLTTSSLHVRNVSIKELWELDVLGITDSLLNENTKENFELTDFKNKMKILPDGRYEVKLPWKCNSENLPSNK
;
A
#
# COMPACT_ATOMS: atom_id res chain seq x y z
N MET A 1 21.51 43.23 2.08
CA MET A 1 20.70 44.18 1.28
C MET A 1 20.89 44.03 -0.24
N THR A 2 22.01 43.50 -0.73
CA THR A 2 22.25 43.25 -2.18
C THR A 2 21.35 42.16 -2.78
N PHE A 3 21.05 41.10 -2.03
CA PHE A 3 20.17 40.01 -2.48
C PHE A 3 18.74 40.48 -2.77
N LEU A 4 18.12 41.19 -1.83
CA LEU A 4 16.76 41.73 -2.00
C LEU A 4 16.67 42.72 -3.17
N ARG A 5 17.73 43.49 -3.43
CA ARG A 5 17.78 44.41 -4.56
C ARG A 5 17.81 43.68 -5.91
N LEU A 6 18.52 42.54 -5.99
CA LEU A 6 18.58 41.71 -7.19
C LEU A 6 17.25 40.99 -7.45
N GLU A 7 16.55 40.57 -6.39
CA GLU A 7 15.26 39.89 -6.50
C GLU A 7 14.16 40.84 -7.00
N VAL A 8 14.11 42.07 -6.45
CA VAL A 8 13.18 43.11 -6.92
C VAL A 8 13.46 43.51 -8.37
N GLN A 9 14.74 43.68 -8.74
CA GLN A 9 15.10 43.96 -10.15
C GLN A 9 14.73 42.80 -11.10
N GLY A 10 14.80 41.55 -10.62
CA GLY A 10 14.38 40.38 -11.37
C GLY A 10 12.87 40.37 -11.64
N GLU A 11 12.04 40.69 -10.64
CA GLU A 11 10.58 40.77 -10.82
C GLU A 11 10.17 41.91 -11.76
N GLU A 12 10.80 43.09 -11.63
CA GLU A 12 10.51 44.24 -12.50
C GLU A 12 10.81 43.92 -13.99
N MET A 13 11.92 43.22 -14.26
CA MET A 13 12.31 42.78 -15.61
C MET A 13 11.30 41.78 -16.21
N VAL A 14 10.79 40.85 -15.38
CA VAL A 14 9.77 39.87 -15.81
C VAL A 14 8.43 40.57 -16.10
N GLN A 15 8.09 41.62 -15.35
CA GLN A 15 6.86 42.39 -15.55
C GLN A 15 6.92 43.23 -16.83
N LEU A 16 8.07 43.82 -17.14
CA LEU A 16 8.34 44.54 -18.41
C LEU A 16 8.26 43.62 -19.64
N ALA A 17 8.77 42.39 -19.55
CA ALA A 17 8.67 41.42 -20.64
C ALA A 17 7.20 41.00 -20.93
N LYS A 18 6.36 40.92 -19.88
CA LYS A 18 4.94 40.58 -20.03
C LYS A 18 4.11 41.71 -20.63
N SER A 19 4.47 42.98 -20.39
CA SER A 19 3.77 44.13 -20.94
C SER A 19 4.17 44.45 -22.38
N GLY A 20 5.38 44.08 -22.82
CA GLY A 20 5.87 44.34 -24.18
C GLY A 20 5.34 43.41 -25.29
N PHE A 21 4.89 42.19 -24.95
CA PHE A 21 4.56 41.15 -25.95
C PHE A 21 3.10 40.66 -25.95
N GLY A 22 2.20 41.30 -25.19
CA GLY A 22 0.77 40.92 -25.16
C GLY A 22 -0.06 41.60 -26.25
N THR A 23 -0.47 40.87 -27.30
CA THR A 23 -1.42 41.35 -28.31
C THR A 23 -2.86 41.50 -27.76
N PRO A 24 -3.65 42.50 -28.20
CA PRO A 24 -4.94 42.82 -27.59
C PRO A 24 -6.12 42.09 -28.26
N ILE A 25 -7.05 41.55 -27.46
CA ILE A 25 -8.38 41.16 -27.95
C ILE A 25 -9.44 42.06 -27.30
N ARG A 26 -10.24 42.66 -28.19
CA ARG A 26 -11.21 43.73 -27.98
C ARG A 26 -12.39 43.32 -27.11
N LYS A 27 -12.82 44.25 -26.24
CA LYS A 27 -14.13 44.29 -25.60
C LYS A 27 -15.23 44.68 -26.62
N LYS A 28 -16.45 44.17 -26.42
CA LYS A 28 -17.67 44.84 -26.87
C LYS A 28 -18.78 44.65 -25.82
N ASP A 29 -19.59 45.68 -25.71
CA ASP A 29 -20.28 46.18 -24.51
C ASP A 29 -21.58 45.48 -24.07
N SER A 30 -22.01 45.94 -22.89
CA SER A 30 -23.13 45.67 -21.95
C SER A 30 -24.56 45.85 -22.56
N PRO A 31 -25.73 45.71 -21.83
CA PRO A 31 -25.92 45.81 -20.36
C PRO A 31 -26.99 44.95 -19.63
N THR A 32 -26.82 44.90 -18.30
CA THR A 32 -27.80 44.83 -17.18
C THR A 32 -29.08 43.98 -17.27
N GLU A 33 -29.26 43.00 -16.37
CA GLU A 33 -30.21 43.05 -15.23
C GLU A 33 -30.23 41.77 -14.36
N ARG A 34 -30.25 42.02 -13.04
CA ARG A 34 -30.80 41.29 -11.88
C ARG A 34 -31.23 39.79 -11.97
N VAL A 35 -30.64 39.02 -11.03
CA VAL A 35 -31.27 38.11 -10.02
C VAL A 35 -31.27 36.57 -10.23
N LYS A 36 -30.67 35.90 -9.22
CA LYS A 36 -30.82 34.52 -8.68
C LYS A 36 -30.51 33.31 -9.59
N SER A 37 -29.41 32.61 -9.27
CA SER A 37 -29.05 31.30 -9.82
C SER A 37 -29.63 30.13 -9.01
N THR A 38 -30.63 29.47 -9.58
CA THR A 38 -30.94 28.04 -9.39
C THR A 38 -30.41 27.25 -10.59
N GLU A 39 -29.96 26.03 -10.32
CA GLU A 39 -29.43 25.02 -11.26
C GLU A 39 -30.28 24.86 -12.53
N LEU A 40 -29.66 24.68 -13.71
CA LEU A 40 -30.22 23.84 -14.80
C LEU A 40 -29.24 23.49 -15.92
N MET A 41 -29.61 22.37 -16.55
CA MET A 41 -28.89 21.47 -17.44
C MET A 41 -28.84 21.96 -18.90
N THR A 42 -27.94 21.39 -19.72
CA THR A 42 -27.71 21.79 -21.12
C THR A 42 -28.52 20.96 -22.13
N ALA A 43 -28.92 21.62 -23.23
CA ALA A 43 -29.93 21.27 -24.23
C ALA A 43 -29.69 20.02 -25.13
N SER A 44 -28.74 19.14 -24.82
CA SER A 44 -28.52 17.92 -25.63
C SER A 44 -29.55 16.80 -25.35
N ALA A 45 -30.41 16.96 -24.34
CA ALA A 45 -31.37 15.93 -23.91
C ALA A 45 -32.72 15.96 -24.66
N LEU A 46 -32.99 16.97 -25.49
CA LEU A 46 -34.31 17.17 -26.12
C LEU A 46 -34.47 16.55 -27.53
N ALA A 47 -33.40 16.06 -28.16
CA ALA A 47 -33.45 15.59 -29.54
C ALA A 47 -33.93 14.13 -29.72
N SER A 48 -34.44 13.45 -28.68
CA SER A 48 -34.86 12.04 -28.80
C SER A 48 -36.32 11.76 -28.39
N SER A 49 -37.12 12.80 -28.17
CA SER A 49 -38.52 12.63 -27.72
C SER A 49 -39.54 12.94 -28.81
N VAL A 50 -39.53 12.21 -29.94
CA VAL A 50 -40.72 12.13 -30.80
C VAL A 50 -40.85 10.74 -31.44
N LYS A 51 -41.87 10.00 -30.95
CA LYS A 51 -42.61 8.87 -31.56
C LYS A 51 -41.92 7.50 -31.69
N SER A 52 -42.24 6.61 -30.73
CA SER A 52 -42.78 5.27 -31.04
C SER A 52 -43.34 4.60 -29.77
N SER A 53 -44.66 4.55 -29.69
CA SER A 53 -45.51 3.46 -29.16
C SER A 53 -44.88 2.42 -28.20
N GLY A 54 -45.39 2.41 -26.95
CA GLY A 54 -45.67 1.15 -26.24
C GLY A 54 -44.54 0.37 -25.58
N LYS A 55 -43.44 0.99 -25.12
CA LYS A 55 -42.45 0.29 -24.28
C LYS A 55 -42.12 1.06 -23.00
N LYS A 56 -42.23 0.37 -21.86
CA LYS A 56 -41.85 0.86 -20.53
C LYS A 56 -40.45 1.45 -20.59
N ILE A 57 -40.32 2.72 -20.23
CA ILE A 57 -39.04 3.42 -20.28
C ILE A 57 -38.20 2.89 -19.12
N ASN A 58 -37.25 2.01 -19.43
CA ASN A 58 -36.44 1.35 -18.41
C ASN A 58 -35.28 2.24 -17.99
N ASN A 59 -35.38 2.85 -16.81
CA ASN A 59 -34.23 3.44 -16.13
C ASN A 59 -33.17 2.37 -15.88
N CYS A 60 -31.91 2.70 -16.18
CA CYS A 60 -30.77 1.81 -15.96
C CYS A 60 -30.75 1.26 -14.53
N VAL A 61 -30.57 -0.05 -14.38
CA VAL A 61 -30.56 -0.68 -13.04
C VAL A 61 -29.32 -0.29 -12.23
N PHE A 62 -28.24 0.10 -12.90
CA PHE A 62 -26.97 0.41 -12.24
C PHE A 62 -26.82 1.87 -11.79
N CYS A 63 -27.40 2.83 -12.51
CA CYS A 63 -27.25 4.24 -12.19
C CYS A 63 -28.53 5.06 -12.30
N GLU A 64 -29.66 4.42 -12.55
CA GLU A 64 -31.02 5.01 -12.51
C GLU A 64 -31.26 6.16 -13.51
N LYS A 65 -30.31 6.38 -14.43
CA LYS A 65 -30.41 7.31 -15.57
C LYS A 65 -31.11 6.66 -16.78
N TYR A 66 -31.59 7.50 -17.70
CA TYR A 66 -32.27 7.09 -18.93
C TYR A 66 -31.29 6.54 -19.97
N HIS A 67 -31.05 5.23 -19.95
CA HIS A 67 -30.40 4.46 -21.00
C HIS A 67 -30.54 2.95 -20.69
N PRO A 68 -30.40 2.05 -21.68
CA PRO A 68 -30.41 0.61 -21.42
C PRO A 68 -29.23 0.20 -20.51
N SER A 69 -29.50 -0.75 -19.61
CA SER A 69 -28.53 -1.22 -18.60
C SER A 69 -27.29 -1.87 -19.21
N GLU A 70 -27.41 -2.46 -20.41
CA GLU A 70 -26.31 -3.10 -21.15
C GLU A 70 -25.19 -2.13 -21.53
N ASN A 71 -25.53 -0.86 -21.78
CA ASN A 71 -24.61 0.18 -22.22
C ASN A 71 -24.23 1.16 -21.11
N CYS A 72 -24.49 0.81 -19.84
CA CYS A 72 -24.21 1.69 -18.73
C CYS A 72 -22.70 1.90 -18.52
N PHE A 73 -22.23 3.14 -18.69
CA PHE A 73 -20.84 3.52 -18.46
C PHE A 73 -20.42 3.37 -17.00
N ASN A 74 -21.30 3.72 -16.05
CA ASN A 74 -21.02 3.54 -14.62
C ASN A 74 -20.86 2.07 -14.26
N ALA A 75 -21.72 1.21 -14.79
CA ALA A 75 -21.59 -0.22 -14.58
C ALA A 75 -20.29 -0.76 -15.20
N ARG A 76 -19.83 -0.27 -16.35
CA ARG A 76 -18.52 -0.70 -16.90
C ARG A 76 -17.35 -0.46 -15.93
N LYS A 77 -17.44 0.54 -15.04
CA LYS A 77 -16.43 0.83 -14.00
C LYS A 77 -16.59 0.00 -12.71
N MET A 78 -17.74 -0.65 -12.51
CA MET A 78 -18.02 -1.45 -11.31
C MET A 78 -17.50 -2.88 -11.45
N SER A 79 -17.03 -3.45 -10.33
CA SER A 79 -16.66 -4.87 -10.26
C SER A 79 -17.87 -5.78 -10.49
N LEU A 80 -17.64 -7.00 -10.98
CA LEU A 80 -18.71 -7.97 -11.22
C LEU A 80 -19.47 -8.35 -9.95
N ASN A 81 -18.79 -8.43 -8.81
CA ASN A 81 -19.45 -8.71 -7.54
C ASN A 81 -20.35 -7.55 -7.10
N ALA A 82 -19.91 -6.30 -7.27
CA ALA A 82 -20.75 -5.13 -6.99
C ALA A 82 -21.98 -5.07 -7.92
N LYS A 83 -21.80 -5.38 -9.21
CA LYS A 83 -22.92 -5.51 -10.16
C LYS A 83 -23.92 -6.57 -9.71
N ARG A 84 -23.44 -7.75 -9.32
CA ARG A 84 -24.29 -8.86 -8.85
C ARG A 84 -25.07 -8.48 -7.58
N GLN A 85 -24.41 -7.85 -6.61
CA GLN A 85 -25.07 -7.39 -5.39
C GLN A 85 -26.12 -6.31 -5.67
N LEU A 86 -25.85 -5.39 -6.61
CA LEU A 86 -26.83 -4.37 -6.96
C LEU A 86 -28.05 -4.96 -7.67
N LEU A 87 -27.85 -5.94 -8.56
CA LEU A 87 -28.94 -6.66 -9.20
C LEU A 87 -29.78 -7.45 -8.20
N LEU A 88 -29.15 -8.10 -7.20
CA LEU A 88 -29.86 -8.75 -6.09
C LEU A 88 -30.70 -7.75 -5.28
N LYS A 89 -30.08 -6.65 -4.86
CA LYS A 89 -30.76 -5.61 -4.05
C LYS A 89 -31.93 -4.97 -4.81
N LYS A 90 -31.81 -4.83 -6.12
CA LYS A 90 -32.84 -4.22 -6.98
C LYS A 90 -33.80 -5.26 -7.59
N GLY A 91 -33.69 -6.54 -7.23
CA GLY A 91 -34.57 -7.61 -7.71
C GLY A 91 -34.55 -7.79 -9.24
N ALA A 92 -33.40 -7.55 -9.88
CA ALA A 92 -33.24 -7.61 -11.32
C ALA A 92 -32.59 -8.91 -11.77
N CYS A 93 -33.00 -9.43 -12.93
CA CYS A 93 -32.45 -10.65 -13.50
C CYS A 93 -31.01 -10.45 -14.00
N PHE A 94 -30.13 -11.42 -13.73
CA PHE A 94 -28.71 -11.34 -14.09
C PHE A 94 -28.44 -11.52 -15.59
N ILE A 95 -29.42 -12.01 -16.35
CA ILE A 95 -29.32 -12.24 -17.80
C ILE A 95 -29.86 -11.02 -18.55
N CYS A 96 -31.12 -10.66 -18.32
CA CYS A 96 -31.79 -9.57 -19.04
C CYS A 96 -31.60 -8.17 -18.41
N LEU A 97 -31.02 -8.08 -17.21
CA LEU A 97 -30.76 -6.83 -16.49
C LEU A 97 -32.01 -5.96 -16.25
N ASN A 98 -33.20 -6.54 -16.37
CA ASN A 98 -34.48 -5.88 -16.12
C ASN A 98 -34.99 -6.22 -14.72
N ARG A 99 -35.70 -5.25 -14.12
CA ARG A 99 -36.46 -5.39 -12.86
C ARG A 99 -37.80 -6.10 -13.12
N SER A 100 -37.71 -7.27 -13.74
CA SER A 100 -38.84 -8.16 -13.96
C SER A 100 -38.64 -9.30 -12.99
N GLY A 101 -39.54 -9.50 -12.03
CA GLY A 101 -39.41 -10.41 -10.88
C GLY A 101 -39.33 -11.91 -11.21
N HIS A 102 -38.49 -12.29 -12.16
CA HIS A 102 -38.13 -13.65 -12.53
C HIS A 102 -36.66 -13.92 -12.17
N LEU A 103 -36.35 -15.20 -11.94
CA LEU A 103 -34.99 -15.66 -11.71
C LEU A 103 -34.28 -15.92 -13.05
N SER A 104 -32.96 -15.77 -13.10
CA SER A 104 -32.15 -16.01 -14.30
C SER A 104 -32.34 -17.40 -14.93
N LYS A 105 -32.80 -18.39 -14.15
CA LYS A 105 -33.09 -19.73 -14.69
C LYS A 105 -34.32 -19.72 -15.62
N ASN A 106 -35.28 -18.84 -15.37
CA ASN A 106 -36.57 -18.75 -16.05
C ASN A 106 -36.66 -17.44 -16.85
N CYS A 107 -35.55 -17.01 -17.45
CA CYS A 107 -35.48 -15.80 -18.24
C CYS A 107 -35.78 -16.14 -19.71
N ASP A 108 -36.81 -15.52 -20.28
CA ASP A 108 -37.29 -15.82 -21.63
C ASP A 108 -36.24 -15.58 -22.72
N ILE A 109 -35.37 -14.57 -22.53
CA ILE A 109 -34.32 -14.20 -23.50
C ILE A 109 -32.99 -14.92 -23.28
N LYS A 110 -32.96 -15.95 -22.42
CA LYS A 110 -31.73 -16.69 -22.10
C LYS A 110 -31.11 -17.38 -23.32
N ASN A 111 -31.92 -17.84 -24.26
CA ASN A 111 -31.44 -18.50 -25.47
C ASN A 111 -31.08 -17.50 -26.60
N ASP A 112 -31.61 -16.28 -26.54
CA ASP A 112 -31.38 -15.23 -27.55
C ASP A 112 -30.17 -14.35 -27.20
N ILE A 113 -29.75 -14.35 -25.94
CA ILE A 113 -28.56 -13.62 -25.48
C ILE A 113 -27.37 -14.56 -25.46
N ASN A 114 -26.32 -14.19 -26.17
CA ASN A 114 -25.03 -14.87 -26.11
C ASN A 114 -23.88 -13.86 -25.99
N CYS A 115 -22.99 -14.06 -25.02
CA CYS A 115 -21.82 -13.22 -24.83
C CYS A 115 -20.72 -13.55 -25.84
N SER A 116 -20.34 -12.57 -26.67
CA SER A 116 -19.29 -12.72 -27.70
C SER A 116 -17.89 -13.11 -27.17
N LYS A 117 -17.65 -13.07 -25.84
CA LYS A 117 -16.34 -13.40 -25.23
C LYS A 117 -16.25 -14.77 -24.57
N CYS A 118 -17.38 -15.34 -24.20
CA CYS A 118 -17.39 -16.60 -23.46
C CYS A 118 -18.51 -17.55 -23.85
N ASN A 119 -19.33 -17.19 -24.84
CA ASN A 119 -20.39 -18.00 -25.41
C ASN A 119 -21.44 -18.47 -24.39
N TYR A 120 -21.61 -17.74 -23.29
CA TYR A 120 -22.64 -17.99 -22.28
C TYR A 120 -23.73 -16.91 -22.31
N SER A 121 -24.92 -17.26 -21.83
CA SER A 121 -26.11 -16.40 -21.82
C SER A 121 -26.06 -15.26 -20.80
N HIS A 122 -25.38 -14.16 -21.17
CA HIS A 122 -25.40 -12.88 -20.45
C HIS A 122 -24.96 -11.72 -21.35
N PHE A 123 -25.36 -10.49 -21.01
CA PHE A 123 -24.82 -9.30 -21.63
C PHE A 123 -23.34 -9.12 -21.33
N GLU A 124 -22.59 -8.60 -22.30
CA GLU A 124 -21.15 -8.39 -22.22
C GLU A 124 -20.72 -7.66 -20.92
N ILE A 125 -21.50 -6.70 -20.43
CA ILE A 125 -21.23 -5.97 -19.18
C ILE A 125 -21.14 -6.83 -17.91
N MET A 126 -21.72 -8.03 -17.93
CA MET A 126 -21.70 -9.04 -16.87
C MET A 126 -20.67 -10.16 -17.10
N CYS A 127 -19.84 -10.05 -18.14
CA CYS A 127 -18.89 -11.09 -18.51
C CYS A 127 -17.68 -11.16 -17.56
N PRO A 128 -17.39 -12.34 -16.97
CA PRO A 128 -16.18 -12.59 -16.16
C PRO A 128 -14.87 -12.19 -16.83
N LYS A 129 -14.78 -12.38 -18.16
CA LYS A 129 -13.55 -12.12 -18.92
C LYS A 129 -13.29 -10.64 -19.17
N LEU A 130 -14.31 -9.79 -19.15
CA LEU A 130 -14.14 -8.33 -19.28
C LEU A 130 -13.50 -7.71 -18.04
N ASN A 131 -13.76 -8.32 -16.87
CA ASN A 131 -13.31 -7.80 -15.61
C ASN A 131 -11.87 -8.19 -15.28
N LYS A 132 -11.20 -9.06 -16.06
CA LYS A 132 -9.76 -9.33 -15.86
C LYS A 132 -8.85 -8.10 -16.05
N LYS A 133 -9.29 -7.08 -16.81
CA LYS A 133 -8.58 -5.78 -16.93
C LYS A 133 -8.95 -4.76 -15.84
N TYR A 134 -10.07 -4.92 -15.13
CA TYR A 134 -10.55 -4.00 -14.08
C TYR A 134 -10.40 -4.55 -12.65
N ASP A 135 -10.41 -5.87 -12.47
CA ASP A 135 -10.12 -6.56 -11.20
C ASP A 135 -8.64 -6.48 -10.81
N GLN A 136 -7.74 -6.16 -11.76
CA GLN A 136 -6.38 -5.69 -11.44
C GLN A 136 -6.35 -4.33 -10.73
N LYS A 137 -7.46 -3.55 -10.76
CA LYS A 137 -7.52 -2.18 -10.22
C LYS A 137 -8.41 -2.02 -8.98
N LEU A 138 -9.24 -3.03 -8.64
CA LEU A 138 -10.22 -2.96 -7.53
C LEU A 138 -10.00 -4.00 -6.42
N CYS A 139 -9.03 -4.91 -6.54
CA CYS A 139 -8.62 -5.81 -5.46
C CYS A 139 -7.49 -5.26 -4.56
N SER A 140 -7.24 -3.95 -4.58
CA SER A 140 -6.26 -3.27 -3.70
C SER A 140 -6.84 -2.79 -2.37
N ILE A 141 -7.98 -3.32 -1.92
CA ILE A 141 -8.47 -3.12 -0.55
C ILE A 141 -8.62 -4.50 0.10
N LYS A 142 -7.48 -5.16 0.29
CA LYS A 142 -7.29 -6.12 1.37
C LYS A 142 -6.14 -5.58 2.20
N THR A 143 -6.40 -5.46 3.51
CA THR A 143 -5.45 -5.21 4.58
C THR A 143 -4.01 -5.46 4.15
N GLU A 144 -3.31 -4.35 3.92
CA GLU A 144 -1.95 -4.32 3.41
C GLU A 144 -1.01 -4.86 4.49
N ASN A 145 -0.60 -6.12 4.35
CA ASN A 145 0.66 -6.62 4.94
C ASN A 145 1.38 -7.59 3.98
N SER A 146 1.04 -7.56 2.69
CA SER A 146 1.73 -8.33 1.65
C SER A 146 1.71 -7.55 0.35
N LEU A 147 2.47 -6.45 0.31
CA LEU A 147 2.82 -5.76 -0.92
C LEU A 147 3.91 -6.58 -1.62
N SER A 148 3.48 -7.45 -2.53
CA SER A 148 4.36 -8.05 -3.52
C SER A 148 5.03 -6.93 -4.31
N SER A 149 6.36 -6.96 -4.32
CA SER A 149 7.25 -6.07 -5.05
C SER A 149 6.89 -6.02 -6.53
N ASN A 150 6.28 -4.92 -6.98
CA ASN A 150 6.32 -4.51 -8.37
C ASN A 150 7.73 -3.99 -8.68
N CYS A 151 8.69 -4.90 -8.78
CA CYS A 151 9.97 -4.61 -9.43
C CYS A 151 9.85 -4.99 -10.90
N ASN A 152 9.93 -4.00 -11.79
CA ASN A 152 10.21 -4.19 -13.22
C ASN A 152 11.68 -4.62 -13.43
N ARG A 153 12.19 -5.49 -12.56
CA ARG A 153 13.53 -6.06 -12.56
C ARG A 153 13.34 -7.54 -12.24
N ASN A 154 13.48 -8.41 -13.24
CA ASN A 154 13.40 -9.87 -13.10
C ASN A 154 14.61 -10.42 -12.31
N GLN A 155 14.84 -9.96 -11.09
CA GLN A 155 15.98 -10.37 -10.27
C GLN A 155 15.47 -10.68 -8.86
N SER A 156 15.30 -11.96 -8.58
CA SER A 156 14.97 -12.46 -7.25
C SER A 156 16.26 -12.59 -6.43
N ILE A 157 16.33 -11.88 -5.32
CA ILE A 157 17.40 -12.00 -4.32
C ILE A 157 16.81 -12.73 -3.11
N TYR A 158 17.50 -13.74 -2.62
CA TYR A 158 17.11 -14.50 -1.44
C TYR A 158 18.02 -14.19 -0.25
N PHE A 159 17.38 -13.99 0.89
CA PHE A 159 18.03 -13.77 2.17
C PHE A 159 18.13 -15.08 2.95
N GLN A 160 19.07 -15.10 3.89
CA GLN A 160 19.35 -16.25 4.74
C GLN A 160 18.25 -16.46 5.78
N THR A 161 17.18 -17.15 5.40
CA THR A 161 16.08 -17.48 6.30
C THR A 161 15.97 -18.98 6.54
N LEU A 162 15.56 -19.33 7.76
CA LEU A 162 15.27 -20.70 8.18
C LEU A 162 14.20 -20.67 9.28
N CYS A 163 13.61 -21.81 9.64
CA CYS A 163 12.73 -21.91 10.80
C CYS A 163 13.33 -22.79 11.90
N VAL A 164 13.08 -22.38 13.14
CA VAL A 164 13.58 -23.01 14.38
C VAL A 164 12.46 -23.09 15.41
N PHE A 165 12.72 -23.81 16.49
CA PHE A 165 11.94 -23.69 17.70
C PHE A 165 12.69 -22.87 18.74
N ILE A 166 12.01 -21.86 19.28
CA ILE A 166 12.43 -21.15 20.48
C ILE A 166 11.74 -21.78 21.69
N ARG A 167 12.50 -22.02 22.75
CA ARG A 167 12.00 -22.43 24.04
C ARG A 167 12.42 -21.44 25.12
N ILE A 168 11.44 -21.01 25.92
CA ILE A 168 11.64 -20.18 27.11
C ILE A 168 10.85 -20.85 28.23
N LYS A 169 11.55 -21.30 29.28
CA LYS A 169 10.97 -22.15 30.33
C LYS A 169 10.32 -23.39 29.70
N ASP A 170 9.04 -23.63 29.97
CA ASP A 170 8.27 -24.78 29.45
C ASP A 170 7.52 -24.48 28.15
N GLN A 171 7.57 -23.24 27.66
CA GLN A 171 6.86 -22.84 26.45
C GLN A 171 7.78 -22.90 25.23
N LYS A 172 7.23 -23.41 24.13
CA LYS A 172 7.95 -23.58 22.86
C LYS A 172 7.14 -23.02 21.71
N ARG A 173 7.80 -22.29 20.81
CA ARG A 173 7.17 -21.69 19.62
C ARG A 173 8.08 -21.88 18.41
N LYS A 174 7.48 -22.30 17.29
CA LYS A 174 8.14 -22.27 15.98
C LYS A 174 8.19 -20.83 15.49
N VAL A 175 9.36 -20.38 15.03
CA VAL A 175 9.54 -19.04 14.48
C VAL A 175 10.37 -19.10 13.20
N ARG A 176 10.18 -18.07 12.37
CA ARG A 176 11.04 -17.81 11.22
C ARG A 176 12.20 -16.91 11.64
N VAL A 177 13.39 -17.28 11.19
CA VAL A 177 14.67 -16.66 11.54
C VAL A 177 15.25 -15.97 10.33
N LEU A 178 15.80 -14.78 10.54
CA LEU A 178 16.71 -14.11 9.62
C LEU A 178 18.12 -14.17 10.18
N ILE A 179 19.10 -14.53 9.35
CA ILE A 179 20.51 -14.42 9.71
C ILE A 179 21.06 -13.16 9.06
N ASP A 180 21.57 -12.26 9.90
CA ASP A 180 22.18 -11.02 9.47
C ASP A 180 23.55 -10.86 10.14
N THR A 181 24.60 -11.20 9.40
CA THR A 181 25.98 -11.11 9.88
C THR A 181 26.47 -9.66 10.03
N ALA A 182 25.73 -8.67 9.50
CA ALA A 182 26.05 -7.25 9.65
C ALA A 182 25.36 -6.61 10.86
N CYS A 183 24.43 -7.34 11.50
CA CYS A 183 23.84 -6.92 12.76
C CYS A 183 24.72 -7.41 13.91
N GLU A 184 25.18 -6.51 14.79
CA GLU A 184 26.05 -6.86 15.91
C GLU A 184 25.37 -7.85 16.87
N ASN A 185 24.14 -7.54 17.29
CA ASN A 185 23.38 -8.30 18.27
C ASN A 185 22.27 -9.14 17.64
N SER A 186 21.87 -10.19 18.34
CA SER A 186 20.69 -10.98 18.01
C SER A 186 19.41 -10.40 18.64
N TYR A 187 18.28 -10.46 17.92
CA TYR A 187 17.01 -9.86 18.33
C TYR A 187 15.84 -10.83 18.26
N ILE A 188 14.88 -10.69 19.18
CA ILE A 188 13.62 -11.44 19.20
C ILE A 188 12.44 -10.49 19.11
N SER A 189 11.40 -10.89 18.36
CA SER A 189 10.18 -10.10 18.25
C SER A 189 9.44 -10.04 19.60
N GLU A 190 8.98 -8.87 20.00
CA GLU A 190 8.12 -8.69 21.18
C GLU A 190 6.83 -9.54 21.10
N SER A 191 6.34 -9.82 19.89
CA SER A 191 5.21 -10.73 19.70
C SER A 191 5.52 -12.16 20.15
N VAL A 192 6.76 -12.63 19.93
CA VAL A 192 7.20 -13.97 20.32
C VAL A 192 7.39 -14.04 21.83
N THR A 193 8.04 -13.04 22.44
CA THR A 193 8.25 -13.02 23.91
C THR A 193 6.92 -12.92 24.66
N SER A 194 5.97 -12.14 24.14
CA SER A 194 4.61 -12.04 24.69
C SER A 194 3.86 -13.36 24.65
N ILE A 195 3.88 -14.06 23.50
CA ILE A 195 3.25 -15.39 23.34
C ILE A 195 3.86 -16.40 24.32
N LEU A 196 5.20 -16.39 24.46
CA LEU A 196 5.93 -17.29 25.35
C LEU A 196 5.87 -16.88 26.84
N LYS A 197 5.21 -15.76 27.16
CA LYS A 197 5.16 -15.17 28.51
C LYS A 197 6.56 -15.05 29.15
N ALA A 198 7.51 -14.61 28.33
CA ALA A 198 8.90 -14.50 28.74
C ALA A 198 9.08 -13.35 29.74
N THR A 199 9.92 -13.56 30.74
CA THR A 199 10.34 -12.53 31.70
C THR A 199 11.73 -12.04 31.32
N PRO A 200 11.95 -10.73 31.16
CA PRO A 200 13.26 -10.19 30.79
C PRO A 200 14.27 -10.43 31.91
N LEU A 201 15.53 -10.64 31.53
CA LEU A 201 16.65 -10.74 32.45
C LEU A 201 17.09 -9.36 32.95
N ARG A 202 17.14 -8.40 32.02
CA ARG A 202 17.54 -7.01 32.25
C ARG A 202 17.01 -6.14 31.10
N GLU A 203 17.16 -4.84 31.26
CA GLU A 203 16.95 -3.86 30.18
C GLU A 203 18.27 -3.20 29.80
N GLU A 204 18.45 -2.95 28.50
CA GLU A 204 19.60 -2.26 27.94
C GLU A 204 19.13 -1.09 27.07
N THR A 205 19.92 -0.03 27.04
CA THR A 205 19.63 1.15 26.20
C THR A 205 20.57 1.14 25.01
N ILE A 206 20.02 1.09 23.80
CA ILE A 206 20.78 0.90 22.56
C ILE A 206 20.48 2.04 21.59
N ILE A 207 21.54 2.51 20.93
CA ILE A 207 21.48 3.38 19.77
C ILE A 207 21.85 2.54 18.57
N HIS A 208 20.98 2.47 17.56
CA HIS A 208 21.25 1.73 16.35
C HIS A 208 21.94 2.63 15.34
N SER A 209 23.11 2.21 14.88
CA SER A 209 23.79 2.83 13.74
C SER A 209 23.27 2.22 12.44
N LEU A 210 22.62 3.04 11.62
CA LEU A 210 21.96 2.66 10.38
C LEU A 210 22.82 3.01 9.16
N PHE A 211 22.43 2.46 8.01
CA PHE A 211 23.04 2.82 6.73
C PHE A 211 23.03 4.34 6.50
N GLY A 212 24.13 4.87 5.97
CA GLY A 212 24.33 6.30 5.79
C GLY A 212 24.85 7.03 7.03
N GLY A 213 25.23 6.31 8.09
CA GLY A 213 25.78 6.90 9.33
C GLY A 213 24.71 7.55 10.21
N ASN A 214 23.43 7.26 9.97
CA ASN A 214 22.34 7.77 10.78
C ASN A 214 22.22 6.97 12.07
N GLU A 215 22.02 7.63 13.19
CA GLU A 215 21.77 6.99 14.47
C GLU A 215 20.31 7.13 14.89
N THR A 216 19.75 6.08 15.50
CA THR A 216 18.43 6.19 16.14
C THR A 216 18.54 6.97 17.45
N LYS A 217 17.41 7.46 17.96
CA LYS A 217 17.35 7.86 19.37
C LYS A 217 17.64 6.66 20.27
N PRO A 218 18.20 6.87 21.49
CA PRO A 218 18.37 5.81 22.47
C PRO A 218 17.04 5.11 22.72
N LYS A 219 17.04 3.77 22.66
CA LYS A 219 15.86 2.94 22.83
C LYS A 219 16.12 1.87 23.87
N HIS A 220 15.13 1.62 24.73
CA HIS A 220 15.19 0.52 25.69
C HIS A 220 14.82 -0.80 25.03
N HIS A 221 15.64 -1.82 25.28
CA HIS A 221 15.46 -3.18 24.83
C HIS A 221 15.51 -4.11 26.04
N SER A 222 14.51 -4.98 26.17
CA SER A 222 14.53 -6.07 27.14
C SER A 222 15.42 -7.20 26.64
N VAL A 223 16.30 -7.72 27.50
CA VAL A 223 17.16 -8.86 27.19
C VAL A 223 16.51 -10.14 27.68
N TYR A 224 16.49 -11.17 26.83
CA TYR A 224 15.98 -12.50 27.16
C TYR A 224 17.03 -13.56 26.89
N SER A 225 17.15 -14.55 27.77
CA SER A 225 17.85 -15.80 27.44
C SER A 225 16.87 -16.77 26.82
N ILE A 226 17.22 -17.28 25.64
CA ILE A 226 16.40 -18.20 24.86
C ILE A 226 17.18 -19.47 24.53
N GLU A 227 16.48 -20.60 24.45
CA GLU A 227 17.01 -21.79 23.80
C GLU A 227 16.46 -21.87 22.37
N VAL A 228 17.37 -22.03 21.40
CA VAL A 228 17.04 -22.19 19.99
C VAL A 228 17.43 -23.60 19.56
N SER A 229 16.48 -24.34 18.98
CA SER A 229 16.68 -25.69 18.47
C SER A 229 16.28 -25.82 17.00
N ASP A 230 16.95 -26.73 16.30
CA ASP A 230 16.62 -27.08 14.93
C ASP A 230 15.25 -27.78 14.83
N MET A 231 14.77 -27.94 13.59
CA MET A 231 13.46 -28.57 13.35
C MET A 231 13.43 -30.07 13.66
N LYS A 232 14.58 -30.75 13.75
CA LYS A 232 14.68 -32.18 14.06
C LYS A 232 14.97 -32.46 15.54
N HIS A 233 15.18 -31.42 16.36
CA HIS A 233 15.61 -31.54 17.76
C HIS A 233 16.94 -32.29 17.95
N SER A 234 17.79 -32.22 16.94
CA SER A 234 19.14 -32.80 16.92
C SER A 234 20.18 -31.85 17.50
N TYR A 235 19.91 -30.55 17.49
CA TYR A 235 20.81 -29.52 18.00
C TYR A 235 20.01 -28.44 18.72
N ALA A 236 20.55 -27.97 19.83
CA ALA A 236 20.04 -26.82 20.57
C ALA A 236 21.20 -25.98 21.11
N CYS A 237 20.97 -24.68 21.22
CA CYS A 237 21.90 -23.76 21.86
C CYS A 237 21.16 -22.63 22.57
N CYS A 238 21.78 -22.09 23.61
CA CYS A 238 21.24 -20.94 24.33
C CYS A 238 22.06 -19.69 24.04
N PHE A 239 21.38 -18.55 23.99
CA PHE A 239 22.01 -17.24 23.93
C PHE A 239 21.03 -16.13 24.32
N GLU A 240 21.59 -14.96 24.59
CA GLU A 240 20.81 -13.76 24.89
C GLU A 240 20.39 -13.05 23.60
N VAL A 241 19.21 -12.45 23.65
CA VAL A 241 18.61 -11.68 22.56
C VAL A 241 17.93 -10.44 23.09
N LEU A 242 17.93 -9.38 22.29
CA LEU A 242 17.26 -8.12 22.59
C LEU A 242 15.85 -8.11 22.00
N SER A 243 14.87 -7.56 22.71
CA SER A 243 13.51 -7.43 22.17
C SER A 243 13.42 -6.34 21.11
N GLU A 244 12.66 -6.59 20.05
CA GLU A 244 12.30 -5.56 19.08
C GLU A 244 10.84 -5.73 18.66
N LYS A 245 10.11 -4.61 18.51
CA LYS A 245 8.70 -4.62 18.09
C LYS A 245 8.53 -5.26 16.72
N LYS A 246 9.44 -4.91 15.81
CA LYS A 246 9.47 -5.40 14.45
C LYS A 246 10.91 -5.48 13.96
N ILE A 247 11.40 -6.70 13.77
CA ILE A 247 12.78 -6.97 13.37
C ILE A 247 13.08 -6.40 11.98
N CYS A 248 12.24 -6.70 10.99
CA CYS A 248 12.45 -6.23 9.62
C CYS A 248 11.13 -6.14 8.83
N GLY A 249 11.24 -5.64 7.59
CA GLY A 249 10.18 -5.71 6.60
C GLY A 249 9.87 -7.14 6.12
N PHE A 250 8.94 -7.25 5.18
CA PHE A 250 8.57 -8.53 4.59
C PHE A 250 9.75 -9.14 3.82
N ILE A 251 10.09 -10.39 4.12
CA ILE A 251 11.09 -11.16 3.37
C ILE A 251 10.38 -12.28 2.62
N SER A 252 10.49 -12.29 1.29
CA SER A 252 9.88 -13.31 0.43
C SER A 252 10.46 -14.70 0.68
N LYS A 253 9.63 -15.73 0.49
CA LYS A 253 10.07 -17.13 0.49
C LYS A 253 10.46 -17.58 -0.90
N ILE A 254 11.18 -18.69 -0.99
CA ILE A 254 11.50 -19.33 -2.26
C ILE A 254 10.25 -20.01 -2.80
N GLU A 255 9.75 -19.50 -3.93
CA GLU A 255 8.60 -20.06 -4.65
C GLU A 255 8.96 -20.50 -6.08
N ASP A 256 10.14 -20.13 -6.60
CA ASP A 256 10.58 -20.52 -7.95
C ASP A 256 10.84 -22.02 -8.03
N LYS A 257 10.04 -22.70 -8.86
CA LYS A 257 10.11 -24.15 -9.07
C LYS A 257 11.48 -24.64 -9.55
N ARG A 258 12.25 -23.82 -10.27
CA ARG A 258 13.60 -24.19 -10.74
C ARG A 258 14.55 -24.34 -9.56
N ILE A 259 14.53 -23.38 -8.64
CA ILE A 259 15.33 -23.40 -7.41
C ILE A 259 14.88 -24.55 -6.51
N LEU A 260 13.57 -24.78 -6.39
CA LEU A 260 13.04 -25.91 -5.63
C LEU A 260 13.51 -27.26 -6.19
N ASN A 261 13.63 -27.39 -7.51
CA ASN A 261 14.18 -28.59 -8.14
C ASN A 261 15.69 -28.73 -7.89
N GLU A 262 16.47 -27.65 -7.98
CA GLU A 262 17.90 -27.66 -7.65
C GLU A 262 18.15 -28.11 -6.20
N LEU A 263 17.39 -27.56 -5.25
CA LEU A 263 17.43 -27.96 -3.85
C LEU A 263 17.13 -29.45 -3.69
N LYS A 264 16.09 -29.94 -4.36
CA LYS A 264 15.71 -31.36 -4.33
C LYS A 264 16.79 -32.27 -4.92
N ASN A 265 17.41 -31.87 -6.03
CA ASN A 265 18.47 -32.64 -6.69
C ASN A 265 19.74 -32.74 -5.84
N LYS A 266 20.01 -31.74 -4.99
CA LYS A 266 21.12 -31.72 -4.03
C LYS A 266 20.73 -32.25 -2.64
N GLU A 267 19.51 -32.78 -2.49
CA GLU A 267 18.97 -33.31 -1.23
C GLU A 267 18.93 -32.28 -0.08
N ILE A 268 18.83 -30.99 -0.42
CA ILE A 268 18.79 -29.89 0.56
C ILE A 268 17.34 -29.59 0.91
N ILE A 269 17.04 -29.66 2.21
CA ILE A 269 15.71 -29.35 2.76
C ILE A 269 15.78 -28.04 3.54
N LEU A 270 15.10 -27.01 3.04
CA LEU A 270 14.97 -25.73 3.73
C LEU A 270 13.76 -25.74 4.66
N SER A 271 13.96 -25.44 5.94
CA SER A 271 12.88 -25.42 6.94
C SER A 271 11.87 -24.28 6.72
N ASP A 272 12.26 -23.20 6.04
CA ASP A 272 11.41 -22.05 5.77
C ASP A 272 10.29 -22.34 4.73
N LEU A 273 10.51 -23.31 3.81
CA LEU A 273 9.53 -23.70 2.79
C LEU A 273 8.23 -24.21 3.40
N ASN A 274 8.32 -24.95 4.52
CA ASN A 274 7.19 -25.54 5.24
C ASN A 274 6.75 -24.70 6.44
N CYS A 275 7.20 -23.45 6.52
CA CYS A 275 6.93 -22.56 7.63
C CYS A 275 5.67 -21.73 7.32
N LYS A 276 4.70 -21.67 8.25
CA LYS A 276 3.48 -20.87 8.05
C LYS A 276 3.71 -19.41 8.46
N GLU A 277 4.67 -19.20 9.34
CA GLU A 277 5.14 -17.92 9.81
C GLU A 277 5.70 -17.11 8.64
N THR A 278 5.15 -15.91 8.41
CA THR A 278 5.59 -14.99 7.35
C THR A 278 6.60 -13.97 7.89
N GLU A 279 6.32 -13.43 9.07
CA GLU A 279 7.17 -12.47 9.76
C GLU A 279 8.38 -13.13 10.42
N ILE A 280 9.48 -12.37 10.50
CA ILE A 280 10.69 -12.77 11.21
C ILE A 280 10.46 -12.60 12.71
N GLY A 281 10.56 -13.71 13.45
CA GLY A 281 10.43 -13.73 14.90
C GLY A 281 11.78 -13.68 15.62
N LEU A 282 12.88 -13.97 14.93
CA LEU A 282 14.23 -13.99 15.46
C LEU A 282 15.23 -13.50 14.40
N LEU A 283 16.13 -12.62 14.79
CA LEU A 283 17.32 -12.25 14.04
C LEU A 283 18.54 -12.82 14.76
N ILE A 284 19.39 -13.54 14.04
CA ILE A 284 20.69 -14.00 14.55
C ILE A 284 21.77 -13.09 13.95
N GLY A 285 22.42 -12.35 14.84
CA GLY A 285 23.49 -11.40 14.55
C GLY A 285 24.88 -12.04 14.53
N ALA A 286 25.89 -11.18 14.41
CA ALA A 286 27.31 -11.52 14.43
C ALA A 286 27.74 -12.15 15.76
N ASP A 287 27.15 -11.70 16.87
CA ASP A 287 27.32 -12.25 18.23
C ASP A 287 27.12 -13.78 18.32
N ASN A 288 26.21 -14.33 17.52
CA ASN A 288 25.76 -15.72 17.65
C ASN A 288 25.91 -16.56 16.38
N ILE A 289 26.07 -15.97 15.19
CA ILE A 289 26.15 -16.75 13.95
C ILE A 289 27.43 -17.59 13.84
N GLY A 290 28.57 -17.10 14.34
CA GLY A 290 29.86 -17.77 14.20
C GLY A 290 29.88 -19.19 14.75
N LYS A 291 29.24 -19.43 15.91
CA LYS A 291 29.15 -20.76 16.54
C LYS A 291 28.21 -21.75 15.83
N LEU A 292 27.38 -21.26 14.92
CA LEU A 292 26.35 -22.05 14.21
C LEU A 292 26.80 -22.52 12.82
N LEU A 293 27.82 -21.90 12.23
CA LEU A 293 28.34 -22.30 10.91
C LEU A 293 29.02 -23.67 10.99
N THR A 294 28.77 -24.54 10.01
CA THR A 294 29.44 -25.85 9.90
C THR A 294 30.61 -25.82 8.92
N GLY A 295 30.65 -24.82 8.03
CA GLY A 295 31.61 -24.71 6.92
C GLY A 295 31.12 -25.35 5.62
N ASN A 296 30.02 -26.10 5.64
CA ASN A 296 29.48 -26.72 4.44
C ASN A 296 28.74 -25.70 3.58
N LEU A 297 29.09 -25.67 2.30
CA LEU A 297 28.58 -24.75 1.30
C LEU A 297 28.35 -25.48 -0.02
N ILE A 298 27.22 -25.21 -0.67
CA ILE A 298 26.85 -25.80 -1.95
C ILE A 298 26.40 -24.66 -2.87
N GLU A 299 27.08 -24.53 -4.00
CA GLU A 299 26.70 -23.60 -5.06
C GLU A 299 25.73 -24.25 -6.04
N PHE A 300 24.79 -23.45 -6.55
CA PHE A 300 23.82 -23.88 -7.55
C PHE A 300 24.07 -23.17 -8.89
N ASP A 301 23.62 -23.82 -9.97
CA ASP A 301 23.69 -23.26 -11.33
C ASP A 301 22.89 -21.96 -11.47
N SER A 302 21.87 -21.77 -10.62
CA SER A 302 21.11 -20.53 -10.50
C SER A 302 21.91 -19.34 -9.94
N GLY A 303 23.15 -19.54 -9.49
CA GLY A 303 23.98 -18.51 -8.84
C GLY A 303 23.67 -18.32 -7.35
N LEU A 304 22.81 -19.15 -6.78
CA LEU A 304 22.54 -19.18 -5.35
C LEU A 304 23.56 -20.06 -4.62
N THR A 305 23.68 -19.82 -3.32
CA THR A 305 24.55 -20.58 -2.44
C THR A 305 23.75 -21.06 -1.24
N ALA A 306 23.72 -22.39 -1.04
CA ALA A 306 23.25 -22.99 0.19
C ALA A 306 24.40 -23.07 1.19
N ILE A 307 24.13 -22.66 2.44
CA ILE A 307 25.08 -22.70 3.55
C ILE A 307 24.44 -23.53 4.65
N GLU A 308 25.18 -24.49 5.20
CA GLU A 308 24.68 -25.27 6.32
C GLU A 308 25.02 -24.57 7.64
N THR A 309 24.06 -24.64 8.55
CA THR A 309 24.26 -24.30 9.96
C THR A 309 23.83 -25.47 10.81
N LYS A 310 24.23 -25.48 12.08
CA LYS A 310 23.75 -26.44 13.08
C LYS A 310 22.22 -26.41 13.27
N LEU A 311 21.54 -25.34 12.82
CA LEU A 311 20.08 -25.20 12.85
C LEU A 311 19.39 -25.64 11.54
N GLY A 312 20.17 -25.96 10.51
CA GLY A 312 19.70 -26.36 9.19
C GLY A 312 20.28 -25.53 8.05
N TRP A 313 19.83 -25.85 6.84
CA TRP A 313 20.25 -25.19 5.60
C TRP A 313 19.54 -23.84 5.39
N LYS A 314 20.30 -22.86 4.91
CA LYS A 314 19.84 -21.54 4.46
C LYS A 314 20.37 -21.27 3.06
N VAL A 315 19.68 -20.42 2.31
CA VAL A 315 20.10 -20.02 0.95
C VAL A 315 20.30 -18.52 0.91
N ILE A 316 21.33 -18.07 0.21
CA ILE A 316 21.60 -16.67 -0.08
C ILE A 316 21.95 -16.51 -1.55
N GLY A 317 21.65 -15.34 -2.09
CA GLY A 317 22.20 -14.91 -3.37
C GLY A 317 21.15 -14.36 -4.30
N LYS A 318 21.62 -13.97 -5.48
CA LYS A 318 20.80 -13.45 -6.56
C LYS A 318 20.66 -14.54 -7.62
N VAL A 319 19.44 -14.75 -8.10
CA VAL A 319 19.20 -15.67 -9.22
C VAL A 319 19.77 -15.05 -10.50
N CYS A 320 20.70 -15.75 -11.12
CA CYS A 320 21.19 -15.43 -12.45
C CYS A 320 20.08 -15.67 -13.49
N SER A 321 19.73 -14.62 -14.24
CA SER A 321 18.88 -14.75 -15.43
C SER A 321 19.79 -14.81 -16.66
N ASN A 322 19.50 -15.72 -17.59
CA ASN A 322 20.29 -15.92 -18.82
C ASN A 322 20.29 -14.73 -19.80
N ASP A 323 19.63 -13.62 -19.47
CA ASP A 323 19.74 -12.37 -20.23
C ASP A 323 21.08 -11.71 -19.91
N LYS A 324 22.05 -11.95 -20.80
CA LYS A 324 23.47 -11.51 -20.72
C LYS A 324 23.70 -9.99 -20.72
N ASN A 325 22.76 -9.16 -20.29
CA ASN A 325 22.91 -7.70 -20.26
C ASN A 325 22.35 -7.07 -18.98
N VAL A 326 22.97 -7.34 -17.82
CA VAL A 326 22.90 -6.39 -16.69
C VAL A 326 24.20 -6.45 -15.88
N MET A 327 25.16 -5.60 -16.25
CA MET A 327 26.16 -5.10 -15.32
C MET A 327 25.46 -4.13 -14.36
N LEU A 328 25.27 -4.54 -13.10
CA LEU A 328 25.04 -3.64 -11.98
C LEU A 328 25.26 -4.42 -10.68
N THR A 329 26.45 -4.23 -10.13
CA THR A 329 26.80 -4.45 -8.74
C THR A 329 25.98 -3.50 -7.88
N THR A 330 25.00 -4.02 -7.17
CA THR A 330 24.40 -3.32 -6.03
C THR A 330 24.30 -4.30 -4.88
N SER A 331 25.32 -4.24 -4.02
CA SER A 331 25.22 -4.64 -2.63
C SER A 331 24.27 -3.65 -1.95
N SER A 332 23.10 -4.08 -1.50
CA SER A 332 22.26 -3.22 -0.66
C SER A 332 21.28 -4.00 0.21
N LEU A 333 21.23 -3.62 1.49
CA LEU A 333 20.26 -4.06 2.49
C LEU A 333 18.84 -3.83 1.97
N HIS A 334 18.04 -4.88 1.98
CA HIS A 334 16.61 -4.95 1.63
C HIS A 334 15.97 -3.62 1.16
N VAL A 335 16.25 -3.21 -0.08
CA VAL A 335 15.67 -2.00 -0.67
C VAL A 335 14.26 -2.32 -1.13
N ARG A 336 13.25 -1.83 -0.41
CA ARG A 336 11.89 -1.75 -0.96
C ARG A 336 11.84 -0.61 -1.95
N ASN A 337 11.52 -0.91 -3.21
CA ASN A 337 11.22 0.15 -4.17
C ASN A 337 9.92 0.84 -3.72
N VAL A 338 10.01 2.12 -3.39
CA VAL A 338 8.85 2.94 -3.03
C VAL A 338 7.96 3.03 -4.26
N SER A 339 6.68 2.68 -4.14
CA SER A 339 5.75 2.88 -5.24
C SER A 339 5.62 4.37 -5.51
N ILE A 340 5.35 4.79 -6.75
CA ILE A 340 5.21 6.23 -7.03
C ILE A 340 4.14 6.85 -6.11
N LYS A 341 3.08 6.10 -5.80
CA LYS A 341 2.02 6.52 -4.86
C LYS A 341 2.56 6.81 -3.46
N GLU A 342 3.38 5.93 -2.91
CA GLU A 342 4.02 6.13 -1.59
C GLU A 342 5.05 7.27 -1.63
N LEU A 343 5.73 7.50 -2.77
CA LEU A 343 6.64 8.65 -2.92
C LEU A 343 5.89 9.99 -2.84
N TRP A 344 4.61 10.00 -3.21
CA TRP A 344 3.73 11.17 -3.13
C TRP A 344 2.93 11.24 -1.81
N GLU A 345 3.15 10.34 -0.87
CA GLU A 345 2.58 10.48 0.49
C GLU A 345 3.37 11.55 1.25
N LEU A 346 2.65 12.52 1.84
CA LEU A 346 3.24 13.70 2.50
C LEU A 346 4.20 13.32 3.64
N ASP A 347 3.95 12.18 4.29
CA ASP A 347 4.79 11.60 5.34
C ASP A 347 6.21 11.25 4.85
N VAL A 348 6.35 10.83 3.59
CA VAL A 348 7.66 10.50 2.98
C VAL A 348 8.47 11.77 2.67
N LEU A 349 7.81 12.91 2.50
CA LEU A 349 8.45 14.22 2.33
C LEU A 349 8.81 14.91 3.65
N GLY A 350 8.66 14.20 4.79
CA GLY A 350 8.91 14.76 6.11
C GLY A 350 7.85 15.76 6.59
N ILE A 351 6.70 15.83 5.88
CA ILE A 351 5.56 16.64 6.27
C ILE A 351 4.61 15.71 7.02
N THR A 352 4.79 15.63 8.33
CA THR A 352 3.84 14.94 9.20
C THR A 352 2.73 15.91 9.57
N ASP A 353 1.49 15.62 9.15
CA ASP A 353 0.33 16.28 9.74
C ASP A 353 0.22 15.80 11.19
N SER A 354 0.63 16.65 12.12
CA SER A 354 0.55 16.42 13.57
C SER A 354 -0.90 16.42 14.10
N LEU A 355 -1.86 16.16 13.22
CA LEU A 355 -3.29 16.41 13.42
C LEU A 355 -4.16 15.18 13.17
N LEU A 356 -3.71 13.95 13.50
CA LEU A 356 -4.59 12.76 13.48
C LEU A 356 -5.83 12.83 14.43
N ASN A 357 -6.12 14.00 15.02
CA ASN A 357 -7.37 14.34 15.71
C ASN A 357 -8.22 15.36 14.92
N GLU A 358 -8.26 15.30 13.58
CA GLU A 358 -8.96 16.30 12.74
C GLU A 358 -10.45 16.47 13.10
N ASN A 359 -11.17 15.40 13.45
CA ASN A 359 -12.61 15.48 13.72
C ASN A 359 -12.99 16.37 14.93
N THR A 360 -12.09 16.57 15.89
CA THR A 360 -12.36 17.44 17.06
C THR A 360 -11.84 18.86 16.87
N LYS A 361 -10.76 19.06 16.10
CA LYS A 361 -10.19 20.38 15.82
C LYS A 361 -10.92 21.14 14.70
N GLU A 362 -11.29 20.47 13.60
CA GLU A 362 -12.04 21.12 12.52
C GLU A 362 -13.39 21.66 13.02
N ASN A 363 -14.06 20.90 13.90
CA ASN A 363 -15.29 21.34 14.53
C ASN A 363 -15.09 22.54 15.45
N PHE A 364 -13.97 22.61 16.18
CA PHE A 364 -13.63 23.76 17.03
C PHE A 364 -13.28 25.01 16.21
N GLU A 365 -12.49 24.87 15.14
CA GLU A 365 -12.10 25.99 14.28
C GLU A 365 -13.28 26.55 13.48
N LEU A 366 -14.17 25.69 12.97
CA LEU A 366 -15.40 26.10 12.30
C LEU A 366 -16.40 26.77 13.26
N THR A 367 -16.51 26.29 14.50
CA THR A 367 -17.37 26.94 15.51
C THR A 367 -16.79 28.27 15.97
N ASP A 368 -15.47 28.35 16.19
CA ASP A 368 -14.78 29.59 16.55
C ASP A 368 -14.90 30.65 15.44
N PHE A 369 -14.75 30.25 14.17
CA PHE A 369 -14.98 31.12 13.02
C PHE A 369 -16.42 31.67 12.98
N LYS A 370 -17.42 30.80 13.14
CA LYS A 370 -18.84 31.21 13.17
C LYS A 370 -19.14 32.14 14.35
N ASN A 371 -18.55 31.90 15.51
CA ASN A 371 -18.75 32.72 16.70
C ASN A 371 -18.06 34.09 16.61
N LYS A 372 -16.93 34.18 15.89
CA LYS A 372 -16.15 35.43 15.73
C LYS A 372 -16.57 36.28 14.52
N MET A 373 -17.49 35.78 13.70
CA MET A 373 -18.01 36.48 12.53
C MET A 373 -19.20 37.36 12.91
N LYS A 374 -19.10 38.65 12.64
CA LYS A 374 -20.16 39.64 12.84
C LYS A 374 -20.58 40.23 11.51
N ILE A 375 -21.87 40.55 11.39
CA ILE A 375 -22.41 41.29 10.24
C ILE A 375 -22.61 42.73 10.70
N LEU A 376 -21.94 43.66 10.03
CA LEU A 376 -22.05 45.09 10.27
C LEU A 376 -23.39 45.63 9.73
N PRO A 377 -23.87 46.79 10.22
CA PRO A 377 -25.14 47.38 9.79
C PRO A 377 -25.24 47.67 8.29
N ASP A 378 -24.10 47.79 7.60
CA ASP A 378 -24.00 48.02 6.16
C ASP A 378 -23.94 46.71 5.33
N GLY A 379 -24.10 45.55 5.99
CA GLY A 379 -24.11 44.23 5.36
C GLY A 379 -22.73 43.61 5.11
N ARG A 380 -21.65 44.25 5.55
CA ARG A 380 -20.30 43.67 5.47
C ARG A 380 -20.02 42.71 6.62
N TYR A 381 -19.18 41.71 6.35
CA TYR A 381 -18.73 40.75 7.36
C TYR A 381 -17.42 41.21 7.98
N GLU A 382 -17.37 41.21 9.31
CA GLU A 382 -16.16 41.40 10.10
C GLU A 382 -15.84 40.08 10.81
N VAL A 383 -14.61 39.59 10.67
CA VAL A 383 -14.14 38.38 11.37
C VAL A 383 -12.75 38.63 11.94
N LYS A 384 -12.53 38.22 13.19
CA LYS A 384 -11.18 38.26 13.78
C LYS A 384 -10.30 37.19 13.13
N LEU A 385 -9.03 37.52 12.91
CA LEU A 385 -8.05 36.58 12.35
C LEU A 385 -7.98 35.31 13.23
N PRO A 386 -8.09 34.11 12.62
CA PRO A 386 -7.92 32.86 13.36
C PRO A 386 -6.45 32.69 13.74
N TRP A 387 -6.20 32.51 15.03
CA TRP A 387 -4.87 32.21 15.58
C TRP A 387 -4.78 30.72 15.86
N LYS A 388 -3.61 30.11 15.62
CA LYS A 388 -3.35 28.73 16.06
C LYS A 388 -3.44 28.69 17.60
N CYS A 389 -4.09 27.67 18.16
CA CYS A 389 -4.35 27.55 19.61
C CYS A 389 -3.10 27.53 20.54
N ASN A 390 -1.88 27.66 20.01
CA ASN A 390 -0.62 27.67 20.77
C ASN A 390 0.26 28.92 20.50
N SER A 391 -0.29 30.03 20.01
CA SER A 391 0.51 31.26 19.80
C SER A 391 0.46 32.20 21.00
N GLU A 392 0.94 31.76 22.17
CA GLU A 392 0.95 32.62 23.38
C GLU A 392 2.02 33.72 23.34
N ASN A 393 2.99 33.70 22.41
CA ASN A 393 4.02 34.73 22.35
C ASN A 393 4.43 35.05 20.91
N LEU A 394 3.67 35.93 20.25
CA LEU A 394 4.18 36.66 19.09
C LEU A 394 4.63 38.05 19.56
N PRO A 395 5.92 38.38 19.48
CA PRO A 395 6.40 39.68 19.91
C PRO A 395 5.82 40.77 19.01
N SER A 396 5.36 41.85 19.63
CA SER A 396 4.90 43.06 18.95
C SER A 396 6.08 43.69 18.23
N ASN A 397 6.02 43.81 16.90
CA ASN A 397 6.96 44.58 16.09
C ASN A 397 6.67 46.09 16.25
N LYS A 398 6.95 46.59 17.46
CA LYS A 398 6.93 48.01 17.81
C LYS A 398 8.29 48.64 17.58
#